data_AF-A0A4V3I038-F1
#
_entry.id   AF-A0A4V3I038-F1
#
_cell.length_a   1.000
_cell.length_b   1.000
_cell.length_c   1.000
_cell.angle_alpha   90.00
_cell.angle_beta   90.00
_cell.angle_gamma   90.00
#
_symmetry.space_group_name_H-M   'P 1'
#
loop_
_entity.id
_entity.type
_entity.pdbx_description
1 polymer ?
#
loop_
_entity_poly.entity_id
_entity_poly.type
_entity_poly.pdbx_seq_one_letter_code
_entity_poly.pdbx_strand_id
1 'polypeptide(L)'
;MDLPLDDKSNQLQAEINQLSEKLGVRPVLVGQRTNDGLNIFVAEDGSYHFTFYERGQLGFDQAGSLDDLLYWYCEDIISSQASKRVGDRKERFKFEYQWLSDFSVDWAKRNVRETAAMFRRYGKPQDISLLPDIGEPL
;
A
#
# COMPACT_ATOMS: atom_id res chain seq x y z
N MET A 1 -2.97 13.43 -23.64
CA MET A 1 -1.76 12.98 -24.33
C MET A 1 -1.09 12.04 -23.35
N ASP A 2 -1.11 10.74 -23.63
CA ASP A 2 -0.52 9.77 -22.70
C ASP A 2 0.99 9.98 -22.65
N LEU A 3 1.53 10.06 -21.42
CA LEU A 3 2.97 10.14 -21.21
C LEU A 3 3.63 8.86 -21.74
N PRO A 4 4.78 8.96 -22.43
CA PRO A 4 5.63 7.81 -22.73
C PRO A 4 5.88 6.95 -21.49
N LEU A 5 6.04 5.63 -21.68
CA LEU A 5 6.23 4.67 -20.58
C LEU A 5 7.43 5.03 -19.69
N ASP A 6 8.52 5.50 -20.30
CA ASP A 6 9.71 5.96 -19.58
C ASP A 6 9.40 7.20 -18.72
N ASP A 7 8.60 8.13 -19.23
CA ASP A 7 8.19 9.32 -18.49
C ASP A 7 7.27 8.96 -17.32
N LYS A 8 6.33 8.01 -17.51
CA LYS A 8 5.51 7.48 -16.41
C LYS A 8 6.34 6.77 -15.36
N SER A 9 7.35 6.00 -15.76
CA SER A 9 8.25 5.28 -14.85
C SER A 9 9.14 6.25 -14.06
N ASN A 10 9.64 7.31 -14.71
CA ASN A 10 10.40 8.37 -14.07
C ASN A 10 9.55 9.17 -13.08
N GLN A 11 8.32 9.52 -13.46
CA GLN A 11 7.36 10.15 -12.57
C GLN A 11 7.08 9.26 -11.36
N LEU A 12 6.80 7.97 -11.59
CA LEU A 12 6.55 7.01 -10.52
C LEU A 12 7.73 6.91 -9.56
N GLN A 13 8.96 6.87 -10.08
CA GLN A 13 10.15 6.84 -9.23
C GLN A 13 10.27 8.10 -8.37
N ALA A 14 9.90 9.27 -8.89
CA ALA A 14 9.91 10.53 -8.13
C ALA A 14 8.88 10.50 -6.99
N GLU A 15 7.66 10.02 -7.25
CA GLU A 15 6.62 9.88 -6.22
C GLU A 15 7.02 8.89 -5.13
N ILE A 16 7.57 7.73 -5.52
CA ILE A 16 8.11 6.74 -4.56
C ILE A 16 9.20 7.37 -3.70
N ASN A 17 10.15 8.10 -4.29
CA ASN A 17 11.21 8.77 -3.54
C ASN A 17 10.66 9.74 -2.48
N GLN A 18 9.66 10.55 -2.85
CA GLN A 18 9.03 11.50 -1.93
C GLN A 18 8.30 10.81 -0.78
N LEU A 19 7.57 9.72 -1.05
CA LEU A 19 6.92 8.93 -0.01
C LEU A 19 7.94 8.26 0.91
N SER A 20 8.99 7.64 0.35
CA SER A 20 10.04 6.99 1.13
C SER A 20 10.77 7.96 2.05
N GLU A 21 11.05 9.18 1.58
CA GLU A 21 11.67 10.23 2.38
C GLU A 21 10.79 10.57 3.59
N LYS A 22 9.49 10.82 3.37
CA LYS A 22 8.52 11.09 4.45
C LYS A 22 8.36 9.91 5.42
N LEU A 23 8.41 8.68 4.91
CA LEU A 23 8.31 7.45 5.70
C LEU A 23 9.63 7.08 6.42
N GLY A 24 10.74 7.76 6.10
CA GLY A 24 12.06 7.48 6.65
C GLY A 24 12.64 6.13 6.22
N VAL A 25 12.30 5.65 5.01
CA VAL A 25 12.77 4.36 4.47
C VAL A 25 13.56 4.54 3.18
N ARG A 26 14.28 3.49 2.76
CA ARG A 26 14.93 3.49 1.44
C ARG A 26 13.88 3.26 0.35
N PRO A 27 13.91 4.05 -0.74
CA PRO A 27 12.98 3.86 -1.84
C PRO A 27 13.23 2.55 -2.57
N VAL A 28 12.13 1.95 -3.03
CA VAL A 28 12.18 0.83 -3.97
C VAL A 28 12.42 1.39 -5.37
N LEU A 29 13.26 0.71 -6.15
CA LEU A 29 13.51 1.10 -7.53
C LEU A 29 12.38 0.62 -8.43
N VAL A 30 11.88 1.53 -9.27
CA VAL A 30 10.86 1.22 -10.28
C VAL A 30 11.45 0.30 -11.36
N GLY A 31 10.64 -0.68 -11.76
CA GLY A 31 10.93 -1.73 -12.72
C GLY A 31 10.61 -3.13 -12.18
N GLN A 32 10.47 -4.11 -13.08
CA GLN A 32 10.41 -5.53 -12.75
C GLN A 32 11.85 -6.06 -12.59
N ARG A 33 12.43 -5.88 -11.41
CA ARG A 33 13.87 -6.03 -11.14
C ARG A 33 14.24 -7.34 -10.43
N THR A 34 13.29 -8.01 -9.79
CA THR A 34 13.53 -9.22 -9.00
C THR A 34 12.44 -10.27 -9.22
N ASN A 35 12.83 -11.54 -9.09
CA ASN A 35 11.92 -12.68 -8.99
C ASN A 35 11.76 -13.19 -7.54
N ASP A 36 12.28 -12.43 -6.57
CA ASP A 36 12.14 -12.69 -5.13
C ASP A 36 12.13 -11.33 -4.40
N GLY A 37 10.96 -10.93 -3.93
CA GLY A 37 10.69 -9.61 -3.35
C GLY A 37 9.69 -8.75 -4.13
N LEU A 38 9.60 -7.50 -3.71
CA LEU A 38 8.66 -6.51 -4.25
C LEU A 38 9.19 -5.89 -5.56
N ASN A 39 8.31 -5.76 -6.55
CA ASN A 39 8.52 -4.97 -7.75
C ASN A 39 7.39 -3.96 -7.94
N ILE A 40 7.75 -2.78 -8.45
CA ILE A 40 6.85 -1.66 -8.71
C ILE A 40 7.12 -1.19 -10.13
N PHE A 41 6.17 -1.27 -11.05
CA PHE A 41 6.41 -0.93 -12.46
C PHE A 41 5.15 -0.43 -13.19
N VAL A 42 5.34 0.13 -14.38
CA VAL A 42 4.26 0.51 -15.29
C VAL A 42 4.22 -0.51 -16.42
N ALA A 43 3.08 -1.14 -16.66
CA ALA A 43 2.90 -2.09 -17.75
C ALA A 43 2.68 -1.38 -19.10
N GLU A 44 2.77 -2.14 -20.20
CA GLU A 44 2.61 -1.62 -21.56
C GLU A 44 1.23 -0.99 -21.82
N ASP A 45 0.19 -1.47 -21.12
CA ASP A 45 -1.16 -0.90 -21.16
C ASP A 45 -1.29 0.41 -20.34
N GLY A 46 -0.20 0.83 -19.68
CA GLY A 46 -0.12 2.04 -18.88
C GLY A 46 -0.63 1.89 -17.45
N SER A 47 -1.01 0.69 -17.02
CA SER A 47 -1.40 0.39 -15.64
C SER A 47 -0.18 0.30 -14.71
N TYR A 48 -0.40 0.63 -13.44
CA TYR A 48 0.63 0.64 -12.40
C TYR A 48 0.53 -0.65 -11.59
N HIS A 49 1.64 -1.38 -11.50
CA HIS A 49 1.71 -2.69 -10.85
C HIS A 49 2.54 -2.66 -9.56
N PHE A 50 1.96 -3.22 -8.51
CA PHE A 50 2.59 -3.51 -7.22
C PHE A 50 2.58 -5.02 -7.03
N THR A 51 3.75 -5.66 -7.14
CA THR A 51 3.85 -7.13 -7.26
C THR A 51 4.86 -7.70 -6.30
N PHE A 52 4.54 -8.84 -5.69
CA PHE A 52 5.46 -9.55 -4.82
C PHE A 52 5.69 -10.96 -5.32
N TYR A 53 6.97 -11.33 -5.42
CA TYR A 53 7.39 -12.69 -5.71
C TYR A 53 8.02 -13.31 -4.46
N GLU A 54 7.77 -14.58 -4.24
CA GLU A 54 8.48 -15.37 -3.24
C GLU A 54 9.07 -16.62 -3.92
N ARG A 55 10.40 -16.76 -3.87
CA ARG A 55 11.12 -17.92 -4.44
C ARG A 55 10.76 -18.17 -5.91
N GLY A 56 10.64 -17.10 -6.71
CA GLY A 56 10.28 -17.17 -8.12
C GLY A 56 8.80 -17.37 -8.42
N GLN A 57 7.93 -17.49 -7.41
CA GLN A 57 6.49 -17.61 -7.57
C GLN A 57 5.79 -16.29 -7.30
N LEU A 58 4.78 -15.96 -8.09
CA LEU A 58 3.98 -14.76 -7.86
C LEU A 58 3.12 -14.95 -6.60
N GLY A 59 3.35 -14.12 -5.58
CA GLY A 59 2.54 -14.08 -4.38
C GLY A 59 1.28 -13.24 -4.59
N PHE A 60 1.45 -12.02 -5.10
CA PHE A 60 0.34 -11.17 -5.55
C PHE A 60 0.77 -10.22 -6.67
N ASP A 61 -0.21 -9.78 -7.45
CA ASP A 61 -0.10 -8.71 -8.42
C ASP A 61 -1.32 -7.80 -8.28
N GLN A 62 -1.09 -6.56 -7.83
CA GLN A 62 -2.10 -5.51 -7.79
C GLN A 62 -1.84 -4.54 -8.94
N ALA A 63 -2.85 -4.33 -9.77
CA ALA A 63 -2.79 -3.44 -10.93
C ALA A 63 -3.86 -2.35 -10.81
N GLY A 64 -3.47 -1.10 -11.03
CA GLY A 64 -4.38 0.04 -10.84
C GLY A 64 -3.86 1.36 -11.38
N SER A 65 -4.40 2.45 -10.84
CA SER A 65 -3.95 3.81 -11.13
C SER A 65 -2.66 4.15 -10.38
N LEU A 66 -2.07 5.32 -10.69
CA LEU A 66 -0.94 5.85 -9.91
C LEU A 66 -1.34 6.01 -8.43
N ASP A 67 -2.52 6.54 -8.14
CA ASP A 67 -3.00 6.74 -6.77
C ASP A 67 -3.13 5.40 -6.02
N ASP A 68 -3.64 4.36 -6.68
CA ASP A 68 -3.71 3.01 -6.10
C ASP A 68 -2.33 2.47 -5.72
N LEU A 69 -1.35 2.62 -6.61
CA LEU A 69 0.00 2.12 -6.36
C LEU A 69 0.68 2.89 -5.24
N LEU A 70 0.55 4.21 -5.20
CA LEU A 70 1.10 5.04 -4.12
C LEU A 70 0.46 4.68 -2.77
N TYR A 71 -0.85 4.40 -2.76
CA TYR A 71 -1.55 3.87 -1.60
C TYR A 71 -0.95 2.52 -1.15
N TRP A 72 -0.85 1.52 -2.03
CA TRP A 72 -0.33 0.19 -1.69
C TRP A 72 1.10 0.24 -1.17
N TYR A 73 1.95 1.06 -1.80
CA TYR A 73 3.33 1.26 -1.34
C TYR A 73 3.37 1.85 0.08
N CYS A 74 2.56 2.86 0.36
CA CYS A 74 2.52 3.51 1.66
C CYS A 74 1.94 2.59 2.73
N GLU A 75 0.83 1.90 2.43
CA GLU A 75 0.15 0.96 3.33
C GLU A 75 1.08 -0.19 3.73
N ASP A 76 1.75 -0.85 2.77
CA ASP A 76 2.66 -1.98 3.05
C ASP A 76 3.78 -1.58 4.03
N ILE A 77 4.40 -0.41 3.80
CA ILE A 77 5.46 0.10 4.67
C ILE A 77 4.92 0.43 6.06
N ILE A 78 3.79 1.14 6.15
CA ILE A 78 3.20 1.54 7.43
C ILE A 78 2.78 0.32 8.23
N SER A 79 2.10 -0.65 7.61
CA SER A 79 1.70 -1.93 8.23
C SER A 79 2.91 -2.73 8.72
N SER A 80 3.99 -2.78 7.91
CA SER A 80 5.27 -3.40 8.31
C SER A 80 5.92 -2.69 9.51
N GLN A 81 5.88 -1.37 9.58
CA GLN A 81 6.41 -0.62 10.74
C GLN A 81 5.52 -0.80 11.98
N ALA A 82 4.19 -0.74 11.81
CA ALA A 82 3.22 -0.87 12.89
C ALA A 82 3.29 -2.25 13.54
N SER A 83 3.39 -3.32 12.74
CA SER A 83 3.53 -4.70 13.23
C SER A 83 4.81 -4.95 14.04
N LYS A 84 5.90 -4.25 13.72
CA LYS A 84 7.18 -4.33 14.45
C LYS A 84 7.17 -3.55 15.76
N ARG A 85 6.39 -2.47 15.85
CA ARG A 85 6.41 -1.51 16.97
C ARG A 85 5.24 -1.67 17.94
N VAL A 86 4.10 -2.18 17.47
CA VAL A 86 2.84 -2.19 18.22
C VAL A 86 2.32 -3.63 18.34
N GLY A 87 2.39 -4.17 19.56
CA GLY A 87 1.94 -5.52 19.88
C GLY A 87 0.41 -5.66 19.94
N ASP A 88 -0.29 -4.64 20.44
CA ASP A 88 -1.75 -4.64 20.50
C ASP A 88 -2.38 -4.36 19.11
N ARG A 89 -3.40 -5.13 18.74
CA ARG A 89 -4.03 -5.02 17.41
C ARG A 89 -4.80 -3.72 17.23
N LYS A 90 -5.53 -3.26 18.24
CA LYS A 90 -6.33 -2.04 18.16
C LYS A 90 -5.44 -0.80 18.05
N GLU A 91 -4.39 -0.75 18.88
CA GLU A 91 -3.41 0.33 18.79
C GLU A 91 -2.63 0.28 17.47
N ARG A 92 -2.43 -0.90 16.88
CA ARG A 92 -1.81 -1.03 15.55
C ARG A 92 -2.68 -0.42 14.45
N PHE A 93 -3.97 -0.77 14.38
CA PHE A 93 -4.87 -0.18 13.38
C PHE A 93 -5.03 1.33 13.56
N LYS A 94 -5.01 1.81 14.81
CA LYS A 94 -4.98 3.25 15.10
C LYS A 94 -3.69 3.91 14.61
N PHE A 95 -2.53 3.28 14.82
CA PHE A 95 -1.25 3.75 14.31
C PHE A 95 -1.26 3.85 12.78
N GLU A 96 -1.70 2.79 12.10
CA GLU A 96 -1.81 2.75 10.64
C GLU A 96 -2.72 3.87 10.11
N TYR A 97 -3.89 4.06 10.72
CA TYR A 97 -4.81 5.13 10.33
C TYR A 97 -4.23 6.52 10.53
N GLN A 98 -3.55 6.78 11.64
CA GLN A 98 -2.92 8.09 11.90
C GLN A 98 -1.84 8.39 10.86
N TRP A 99 -0.93 7.43 10.63
CA TRP A 99 0.15 7.62 9.67
C TRP A 99 -0.39 7.78 8.24
N LEU A 100 -1.32 6.93 7.81
CA LEU A 100 -1.93 7.09 6.48
C LEU A 100 -2.67 8.43 6.35
N SER A 101 -3.33 8.91 7.41
CA SER A 101 -4.04 10.20 7.39
C SER A 101 -3.12 11.39 7.16
N ASP A 102 -1.85 11.31 7.60
CA ASP A 102 -0.84 12.34 7.34
C ASP A 102 -0.44 12.42 5.85
N PHE A 103 -0.66 11.34 5.08
CA PHE A 103 -0.48 11.32 3.63
C PHE A 103 -1.77 11.63 2.88
N SER A 104 -2.85 10.93 3.22
CA SER A 104 -4.17 11.07 2.61
C SER A 104 -5.25 10.46 3.52
N VAL A 105 -6.23 11.27 3.92
CA VAL A 105 -7.38 10.81 4.70
C VAL A 105 -8.18 9.74 3.93
N ASP A 106 -8.27 9.86 2.61
CA ASP A 106 -8.98 8.89 1.77
C ASP A 106 -8.28 7.54 1.76
N TRP A 107 -6.94 7.52 1.75
CA TRP A 107 -6.14 6.31 1.90
C TRP A 107 -6.32 5.67 3.27
N ALA A 108 -6.35 6.48 4.34
CA ALA A 108 -6.60 5.98 5.69
C ALA A 108 -7.98 5.32 5.82
N LYS A 109 -9.02 5.95 5.28
CA LYS A 109 -10.39 5.39 5.23
C LYS A 109 -10.49 4.16 4.34
N ARG A 110 -9.81 4.16 3.19
CA ARG A 110 -9.69 3.01 2.30
C ARG A 110 -9.11 1.80 3.05
N ASN A 111 -8.00 1.99 3.77
CA ASN A 111 -7.37 0.90 4.55
C ASN A 111 -8.33 0.31 5.59
N VAL A 112 -9.10 1.16 6.30
CA VAL A 112 -10.11 0.70 7.25
C VAL A 112 -11.20 -0.13 6.56
N ARG A 113 -11.73 0.32 5.42
CA ARG A 113 -12.74 -0.43 4.65
C ARG A 113 -12.21 -1.76 4.13
N GLU A 114 -11.01 -1.77 3.55
CA GLU A 114 -10.38 -2.99 3.03
C GLU A 114 -10.10 -4.00 4.15
N THR A 115 -9.63 -3.52 5.31
CA THR A 115 -9.41 -4.36 6.51
C THR A 115 -10.72 -4.92 7.06
N ALA A 116 -11.79 -4.12 7.09
CA ALA A 116 -13.11 -4.59 7.50
C ALA A 116 -13.65 -5.67 6.55
N ALA A 117 -13.50 -5.47 5.24
CA ALA A 117 -13.86 -6.47 4.24
C ALA A 117 -13.04 -7.76 4.39
N MET A 118 -11.75 -7.64 4.68
CA MET A 118 -10.86 -8.76 4.97
C MET A 118 -11.34 -9.54 6.20
N PHE A 119 -11.70 -8.88 7.30
CA PHE A 119 -12.23 -9.55 8.49
C PHE A 119 -13.50 -10.34 8.22
N ARG A 120 -14.42 -9.80 7.41
CA ARG A 120 -15.62 -10.55 6.99
C ARG A 120 -15.26 -11.78 6.17
N ARG A 121 -14.36 -11.62 5.20
CA ARG A 121 -13.91 -12.71 4.32
C ARG A 121 -13.28 -13.86 5.12
N TYR A 122 -12.57 -13.56 6.20
CA TYR A 122 -11.94 -14.56 7.07
C TYR A 122 -12.81 -15.00 8.27
N GLY A 123 -14.10 -14.66 8.29
CA GLY A 123 -15.01 -15.11 9.35
C GLY A 123 -14.75 -14.51 10.73
N LYS A 124 -14.17 -13.30 10.78
CA LYS A 124 -13.87 -12.56 12.01
C LYS A 124 -14.56 -11.19 12.08
N PRO A 125 -15.87 -11.07 11.81
CA PRO A 125 -16.55 -9.77 11.77
C PRO A 125 -16.46 -8.99 13.11
N GLN A 126 -16.31 -9.68 14.24
CA GLN A 126 -16.10 -9.05 15.55
C GLN A 126 -14.83 -8.20 15.62
N ASP A 127 -13.81 -8.51 14.81
CA ASP A 127 -12.54 -7.76 14.79
C ASP A 127 -12.71 -6.37 14.16
N ILE A 128 -13.83 -6.08 13.47
CA ILE A 128 -14.15 -4.73 12.98
C ILE A 128 -14.21 -3.72 14.13
N SER A 129 -14.58 -4.16 15.34
CA SER A 129 -14.57 -3.31 16.55
C SER A 129 -13.18 -2.82 16.98
N LEU A 130 -12.11 -3.40 16.42
CA LEU A 130 -10.72 -2.98 16.63
C LEU A 130 -10.31 -1.84 15.70
N LEU A 131 -11.08 -1.58 14.65
CA LEU A 131 -10.75 -0.58 13.65
C LEU A 131 -11.09 0.83 14.14
N PRO A 132 -10.34 1.85 13.69
CA PRO A 132 -10.69 3.24 13.91
C PRO A 132 -12.08 3.58 13.36
N ASP A 133 -12.82 4.41 14.10
CA ASP A 133 -14.05 5.00 13.60
C ASP A 133 -13.72 6.07 12.56
N ILE A 134 -14.22 5.87 11.33
CA ILE A 134 -14.00 6.74 10.19
C ILE A 134 -15.21 7.62 9.85
N GLY A 135 -16.27 7.57 10.67
CA GLY A 135 -17.49 8.36 10.48
C GLY A 135 -18.41 7.87 9.35
N GLU A 136 -18.19 6.65 8.85
CA GLU A 136 -19.01 6.01 7.82
C GLU A 136 -19.23 4.52 8.14
N PRO A 137 -20.33 3.91 7.65
CA PRO A 137 -20.59 2.49 7.85
C PRO A 137 -19.51 1.62 7.20
N LEU A 138 -19.02 0.64 7.97
CA LEU A 138 -18.12 -0.41 7.49
C LEU A 138 -18.91 -1.62 7.04
#